data_AF-A0A9D9FRX2-F1
#
_entry.id   AF-A0A9D9FRX2-F1
#
_cell.length_a   1.000
_cell.length_b   1.000
_cell.length_c   1.000
_cell.angle_alpha   90.00
_cell.angle_beta   90.00
_cell.angle_gamma   90.00
#
_symmetry.space_group_name_H-M   'P 1'
#
loop_
_entity.id
_entity.type
_entity.pdbx_description
1 polymer ?
#
loop_
_entity_poly.entity_id
_entity_poly.type
_entity_poly.pdbx_seq_one_letter_code
_entity_poly.pdbx_strand_id
1 'polypeptide(L)'
;MFKKTVGIALFFLLLASTQAAGAGDLQASGDTFIISRDDNRTFRGSHRIYNRQSDGLVEVEYCGRSYWVRYATVAWTQLEVQQQFKVRVEYNRGRGWRPICDHPEEQVTLAGLGVSEDPRIVMQNDGVVKDQVSRFAAIRDAFSPRKGDEAAKSFHGN
;
A
#
# COMPACT_ATOMS: atom_id res chain seq x y z
N MET A 1 -21.93 76.79 -32.33
CA MET A 1 -22.59 75.81 -33.21
C MET A 1 -22.24 74.41 -32.73
N PHE A 2 -23.27 73.59 -32.51
CA PHE A 2 -23.35 72.14 -32.26
C PHE A 2 -22.64 71.48 -31.05
N LYS A 3 -23.47 71.28 -30.00
CA LYS A 3 -23.42 70.17 -29.05
C LYS A 3 -23.45 68.81 -29.76
N LYS A 4 -22.78 67.79 -29.20
CA LYS A 4 -23.25 66.40 -29.30
C LYS A 4 -23.30 65.73 -27.93
N THR A 5 -24.48 65.23 -27.65
CA THR A 5 -25.01 64.54 -26.48
C THR A 5 -24.74 63.04 -26.54
N VAL A 6 -24.53 62.46 -25.34
CA VAL A 6 -25.07 61.19 -24.80
C VAL A 6 -24.98 59.92 -25.64
N GLY A 7 -24.46 58.87 -25.01
CA GLY A 7 -24.73 57.47 -25.37
C GLY A 7 -24.35 56.50 -24.25
N ILE A 8 -25.21 56.38 -23.23
CA ILE A 8 -25.22 55.21 -22.33
C ILE A 8 -25.82 54.05 -23.13
N ALA A 9 -25.12 52.91 -23.16
CA ALA A 9 -25.69 51.63 -23.57
C ALA A 9 -25.21 50.53 -22.62
N LEU A 10 -26.08 50.21 -21.66
CA LEU A 10 -26.07 49.01 -20.83
C LEU A 10 -26.71 47.89 -21.67
N PHE A 11 -26.04 46.74 -21.89
CA PHE A 11 -26.77 45.52 -22.26
C PHE A 11 -26.01 44.20 -21.96
N PHE A 12 -26.57 43.49 -20.98
CA PHE A 12 -26.77 42.04 -20.84
C PHE A 12 -25.61 41.03 -20.63
N LEU A 13 -25.67 40.45 -19.41
CA LEU A 13 -25.50 39.06 -19.01
C LEU A 13 -25.04 38.03 -20.07
N LEU A 14 -23.95 37.35 -19.75
CA LEU A 14 -23.80 35.91 -19.99
C LEU A 14 -23.33 35.24 -18.70
N LEU A 15 -24.26 34.52 -18.07
CA LEU A 15 -23.98 33.51 -17.04
C LEU A 15 -23.11 32.42 -17.68
N ALA A 16 -21.81 32.45 -17.42
CA ALA A 16 -20.96 31.28 -17.62
C ALA A 16 -21.14 30.36 -16.40
N SER A 17 -22.11 29.46 -16.47
CA SER A 17 -22.16 28.26 -15.64
C SER A 17 -20.93 27.41 -15.94
N THR A 18 -19.84 27.63 -15.20
CA THR A 18 -18.71 26.72 -15.20
C THR A 18 -19.18 25.40 -14.63
N GLN A 19 -19.42 24.44 -15.52
CA GLN A 19 -19.72 23.07 -15.17
C GLN A 19 -18.58 22.55 -14.29
N ALA A 20 -18.89 22.26 -13.03
CA ALA A 20 -18.04 21.43 -12.21
C ALA A 20 -17.99 20.06 -12.88
N ALA A 21 -16.96 19.82 -13.69
CA ALA A 21 -16.59 18.48 -14.09
C ALA A 21 -16.22 17.76 -12.80
N GLY A 22 -17.17 17.00 -12.26
CA GLY A 22 -16.86 15.96 -11.29
C GLY A 22 -15.77 15.12 -11.91
N ALA A 23 -14.58 15.17 -11.31
CA ALA A 23 -13.52 14.23 -11.60
C ALA A 23 -14.03 12.85 -11.17
N GLY A 24 -14.80 12.21 -12.05
CA GLY A 24 -15.00 10.78 -12.00
C GLY A 24 -13.62 10.20 -12.08
N ASP A 25 -13.15 9.66 -10.96
CA ASP A 25 -11.87 8.98 -10.84
C ASP A 25 -11.87 7.85 -11.87
N LEU A 26 -11.28 8.13 -13.04
CA LEU A 26 -10.93 7.11 -14.00
C LEU A 26 -9.90 6.26 -13.28
N GLN A 27 -10.38 5.24 -12.56
CA GLN A 27 -9.56 4.35 -11.76
C GLN A 27 -8.45 3.85 -12.67
N ALA A 28 -7.26 4.45 -12.50
CA ALA A 28 -6.23 4.35 -13.49
C ALA A 28 -5.82 2.88 -13.55
N SER A 29 -6.13 2.20 -14.66
CA SER A 29 -5.86 0.78 -14.86
C SER A 29 -4.37 0.50 -14.68
N GLY A 30 -4.01 0.03 -13.49
CA GLY A 30 -2.64 -0.21 -13.11
C GLY A 30 -2.49 -0.35 -11.61
N ASP A 31 -1.45 -1.07 -11.23
CA ASP A 31 -1.17 -1.42 -9.85
C ASP A 31 0.01 -0.59 -9.34
N THR A 32 -0.08 -0.17 -8.08
CA THR A 32 0.98 0.56 -7.40
C THR A 32 1.75 -0.41 -6.51
N PHE A 33 3.07 -0.26 -6.48
CA PHE A 33 3.97 -1.13 -5.73
C PHE A 33 5.03 -0.29 -5.02
N ILE A 34 5.53 -0.79 -3.90
CA ILE A 34 6.86 -0.44 -3.41
C ILE A 34 7.84 -1.43 -4.05
N ILE A 35 8.90 -0.92 -4.67
CA ILE A 35 9.89 -1.73 -5.39
C ILE A 35 11.27 -1.48 -4.81
N SER A 36 11.98 -2.56 -4.50
CA SER A 36 13.37 -2.54 -4.05
C SER A 36 14.33 -2.85 -5.20
N ARG A 37 15.42 -2.10 -5.26
CA ARG A 37 16.55 -2.32 -6.18
C ARG A 37 17.89 -2.17 -5.46
N ASP A 38 18.91 -2.88 -5.95
CA ASP A 38 20.29 -2.65 -5.53
C ASP A 38 20.91 -1.40 -6.18
N ASP A 39 22.17 -1.12 -5.87
CA ASP A 39 22.92 0.03 -6.42
C ASP A 39 23.08 -0.02 -7.95
N ASN A 40 23.05 -1.22 -8.54
CA ASN A 40 23.07 -1.42 -9.99
C ASN A 40 21.67 -1.28 -10.62
N ARG A 41 20.68 -0.82 -9.84
CA ARG A 41 19.27 -0.72 -10.23
C ARG A 41 18.65 -2.08 -10.59
N THR A 42 19.22 -3.18 -10.10
CA THR A 42 18.69 -4.53 -10.32
C THR A 42 17.51 -4.78 -9.39
N PHE A 43 16.42 -5.30 -9.95
CA PHE A 43 15.21 -5.63 -9.18
C PHE A 43 15.48 -6.70 -8.12
N ARG A 44 15.01 -6.46 -6.90
CA ARG A 44 15.10 -7.41 -5.78
C ARG A 44 13.74 -7.94 -5.34
N GLY A 45 12.75 -7.07 -5.28
CA GLY A 45 11.42 -7.42 -4.82
C GLY A 45 10.42 -6.29 -4.98
N SER A 46 9.15 -6.63 -4.92
CA SER A 46 8.06 -5.66 -4.92
C SER A 46 6.91 -6.11 -4.04
N HIS A 47 6.28 -5.14 -3.39
CA HIS A 47 5.06 -5.33 -2.62
C HIS A 47 3.96 -4.44 -3.19
N ARG A 48 2.80 -5.01 -3.48
CA ARG A 48 1.65 -4.24 -3.95
C ARG A 48 1.10 -3.38 -2.81
N ILE A 49 0.75 -2.14 -3.14
CA ILE A 49 -0.02 -1.24 -2.28
C ILE A 49 -1.34 -0.91 -2.97
N TYR A 50 -2.41 -0.81 -2.19
CA TYR A 50 -3.77 -0.79 -2.72
C TYR A 50 -4.37 0.61 -2.63
N ASN A 51 -5.23 0.95 -3.59
CA ASN A 51 -6.01 2.19 -3.60
C ASN A 51 -7.36 2.04 -2.87
N ARG A 52 -7.63 0.87 -2.28
CA ARG A 52 -8.88 0.57 -1.59
C ARG A 52 -8.62 -0.29 -0.36
N GLN A 53 -9.45 -0.12 0.64
CA GLN A 53 -9.44 -0.90 1.87
C GLN A 53 -9.78 -2.38 1.61
N SER A 54 -9.17 -3.25 2.41
CA SER A 54 -9.52 -4.67 2.53
C SER A 54 -9.04 -5.19 3.89
N ASP A 55 -9.50 -6.38 4.27
CA ASP A 55 -9.17 -6.99 5.55
C ASP A 55 -7.65 -7.19 5.70
N GLY A 56 -7.13 -6.81 6.87
CA GLY A 56 -5.70 -6.90 7.19
C GLY A 56 -4.83 -5.79 6.59
N LEU A 57 -5.43 -4.79 5.91
CA LEU A 57 -4.72 -3.60 5.44
C LEU A 57 -4.87 -2.44 6.43
N VAL A 58 -3.82 -1.64 6.55
CA VAL A 58 -3.78 -0.38 7.27
C VAL A 58 -3.64 0.77 6.27
N GLU A 59 -4.34 1.87 6.50
CA GLU A 59 -4.21 3.09 5.71
C GLU A 59 -2.89 3.78 6.04
N VAL A 60 -2.19 4.23 5.00
CA VAL A 60 -0.92 4.93 5.09
C VAL A 60 -0.86 6.02 4.03
N GLU A 61 -0.06 7.05 4.26
CA GLU A 61 0.19 8.08 3.27
C GLU A 61 1.58 7.90 2.65
N TYR A 62 1.63 7.69 1.33
CA TYR A 62 2.86 7.75 0.57
C TYR A 62 2.74 8.78 -0.55
N CYS A 63 3.77 9.57 -0.76
CA CYS A 63 3.86 10.57 -1.81
C CYS A 63 2.66 11.54 -1.81
N GLY A 64 2.12 11.87 -0.63
CA GLY A 64 0.92 12.73 -0.47
C GLY A 64 -0.39 12.07 -0.90
N ARG A 65 -0.46 10.74 -0.91
CA ARG A 65 -1.64 9.97 -1.34
C ARG A 65 -1.93 8.84 -0.35
N SER A 66 -3.20 8.63 -0.03
CA SER A 66 -3.64 7.48 0.76
C SER A 66 -3.48 6.17 -0.02
N TYR A 67 -2.89 5.18 0.64
CA TYR A 67 -2.81 3.80 0.21
C TYR A 67 -3.18 2.86 1.34
N TRP A 68 -3.48 1.62 1.01
CA TRP A 68 -3.76 0.55 1.95
C TRP A 68 -2.68 -0.52 1.81
N VAL A 69 -2.03 -0.88 2.91
CA VAL A 69 -0.88 -1.80 2.92
C VAL A 69 -0.96 -2.81 4.05
N ARG A 70 -0.25 -3.93 3.92
CA ARG A 70 0.00 -4.83 5.05
C ARG A 70 1.10 -4.25 5.93
N TYR A 71 1.05 -4.50 7.23
CA TYR A 71 2.17 -4.20 8.13
C TYR A 71 3.47 -4.88 7.68
N ALA A 72 3.38 -6.10 7.13
CA ALA A 72 4.53 -6.79 6.55
C ALA A 72 5.17 -6.03 5.38
N THR A 73 4.41 -5.24 4.61
CA THR A 73 4.96 -4.39 3.54
C THR A 73 5.78 -3.23 4.11
N VAL A 74 5.30 -2.60 5.19
CA VAL A 74 6.05 -1.53 5.88
C VAL A 74 7.32 -2.11 6.49
N ALA A 75 7.20 -3.26 7.16
CA ALA A 75 8.33 -3.98 7.75
C ALA A 75 9.40 -4.36 6.71
N TRP A 76 8.98 -4.94 5.58
CA TRP A 76 9.85 -5.29 4.46
C TRP A 76 10.59 -4.06 3.93
N THR A 77 9.89 -2.94 3.73
CA THR A 77 10.49 -1.69 3.23
C THR A 77 11.60 -1.20 4.15
N GLN A 78 11.39 -1.22 5.47
CA GLN A 78 12.42 -0.85 6.45
C GLN A 78 13.62 -1.81 6.41
N LEU A 79 13.39 -3.11 6.22
CA LEU A 79 14.47 -4.11 6.14
C LEU A 79 15.28 -4.02 4.84
N GLU A 80 14.66 -3.64 3.72
CA GLU A 80 15.38 -3.40 2.46
C GLU A 80 16.36 -2.23 2.61
N VAL A 81 15.92 -1.13 3.22
CA VAL A 81 16.78 0.06 3.43
C VAL A 81 17.88 -0.20 4.47
N GLN A 82 17.60 -0.99 5.52
CA GLN A 82 18.64 -1.46 6.45
C GLN A 82 19.76 -2.21 5.72
N GLN A 83 19.41 -2.97 4.67
CA GLN A 83 20.35 -3.70 3.81
C GLN A 83 20.97 -2.82 2.70
N GLN A 84 20.81 -1.49 2.78
CA GLN A 84 21.32 -0.51 1.82
C GLN A 84 20.67 -0.58 0.43
N PHE A 85 19.50 -1.20 0.30
CA PHE A 85 18.75 -1.18 -0.96
C PHE A 85 17.91 0.10 -1.10
N LYS A 86 17.60 0.43 -2.36
CA LYS A 86 16.79 1.60 -2.72
C LYS A 86 15.35 1.16 -2.95
N VAL A 87 14.44 1.72 -2.18
CA VAL A 87 12.99 1.46 -2.30
C VAL A 87 12.27 2.68 -2.87
N ARG A 88 11.27 2.43 -3.72
CA ARG A 88 10.51 3.48 -4.42
C ARG A 88 9.06 3.07 -4.58
N VAL A 89 8.15 4.03 -4.52
CA VAL A 89 6.76 3.80 -4.93
C VAL A 89 6.70 3.93 -6.45
N GLU A 90 6.26 2.89 -7.13
CA GLU A 90 6.17 2.83 -8.58
C GLU A 90 4.81 2.30 -9.03
N TYR A 91 4.38 2.74 -10.20
CA TYR A 91 3.10 2.39 -10.78
C TYR A 91 3.28 1.71 -12.14
N ASN A 92 2.57 0.62 -12.36
CA ASN A 92 2.62 -0.15 -13.60
C ASN A 92 1.31 0.01 -14.40
N ARG A 93 1.44 0.53 -15.63
CA ARG A 93 0.34 0.74 -16.59
C ARG A 93 0.47 -0.14 -17.83
N GLY A 94 1.17 -1.28 -17.72
CA GLY A 94 1.43 -2.23 -18.82
C GLY A 94 2.57 -1.84 -19.78
N ARG A 95 3.22 -0.69 -19.58
CA ARG A 95 4.36 -0.21 -20.41
C ARG A 95 5.65 -0.04 -19.59
N GLY A 96 5.77 -0.80 -18.50
CA GLY A 96 6.86 -0.72 -17.55
C GLY A 96 6.53 0.13 -16.32
N TRP A 97 7.53 0.25 -15.46
CA TRP A 97 7.44 0.89 -14.16
C TRP A 97 7.64 2.40 -14.25
N ARG A 98 6.74 3.18 -13.63
CA ARG A 98 6.87 4.62 -13.52
C ARG A 98 7.00 5.02 -12.06
N PRO A 99 8.07 5.73 -11.68
CA PRO A 99 8.22 6.16 -10.29
C PRO A 99 7.20 7.24 -9.91
N ILE A 100 6.72 7.14 -8.68
CA ILE A 100 5.85 8.12 -8.04
C ILE A 100 6.68 8.95 -7.07
N CYS A 101 7.35 8.30 -6.10
CA CYS A 101 8.32 8.96 -5.23
C CYS A 101 9.40 7.99 -4.74
N ASP A 102 10.50 8.56 -4.29
CA ASP A 102 11.60 7.88 -3.64
C ASP A 102 11.38 7.91 -2.11
N HIS A 103 12.13 7.06 -1.40
CA HIS A 103 12.16 7.04 0.07
C HIS A 103 10.81 6.87 0.80
N PRO A 104 9.95 5.90 0.43
CA PRO A 104 8.70 5.64 1.17
C PRO A 104 8.94 5.29 2.66
N GLU A 105 10.07 4.68 3.01
CA GLU A 105 10.44 4.32 4.39
C GLU A 105 10.53 5.53 5.33
N GLU A 106 10.81 6.72 4.80
CA GLU A 106 10.92 7.96 5.59
C GLU A 106 9.54 8.53 5.92
N GLN A 107 8.51 8.15 5.16
CA GLN A 107 7.14 8.66 5.29
C GLN A 107 6.30 7.76 6.22
N VAL A 108 6.50 6.44 6.13
CA VAL A 108 5.73 5.46 6.89
C VAL A 108 6.67 4.44 7.53
N THR A 109 6.58 4.33 8.85
CA THR A 109 7.35 3.38 9.65
C THR A 109 6.41 2.55 10.52
N LEU A 110 6.83 1.34 10.92
CA LEU A 110 6.08 0.55 11.90
C LEU A 110 5.81 1.34 13.20
N ALA A 111 6.81 2.07 13.69
CA ALA A 111 6.68 2.92 14.87
C ALA A 111 5.62 4.01 14.70
N GLY A 112 5.57 4.66 13.53
CA GLY A 112 4.54 5.64 13.19
C GLY A 112 3.12 5.05 13.14
N LEU A 113 2.99 3.75 12.91
CA LEU A 113 1.74 3.00 12.95
C LEU A 113 1.43 2.40 14.34
N GLY A 114 2.23 2.73 15.37
CA GLY A 114 2.06 2.23 16.73
C GLY A 114 2.54 0.78 16.93
N VAL A 115 3.33 0.24 16.00
CA VAL A 115 3.92 -1.10 16.08
C VAL A 115 5.34 -0.98 16.62
N SER A 116 5.62 -1.66 17.74
CA SER A 116 6.90 -1.59 18.44
C SER A 116 7.78 -2.82 18.22
N GLU A 117 7.21 -3.86 17.62
CA GLU A 117 7.86 -5.12 17.29
C GLU A 117 8.96 -4.96 16.23
N ASP A 118 9.99 -5.81 16.31
CA ASP A 118 11.07 -5.82 15.31
C ASP A 118 10.51 -6.13 13.91
N PRO A 119 10.90 -5.38 12.86
CA PRO A 119 10.42 -5.59 11.49
C PRO A 119 10.57 -7.03 10.99
N ARG A 120 11.59 -7.77 11.44
CA ARG A 120 11.79 -9.18 11.06
C ARG A 120 10.67 -10.06 11.60
N ILE A 121 10.19 -9.80 12.81
CA ILE A 121 9.08 -10.52 13.43
C ILE A 121 7.76 -10.19 12.75
N VAL A 122 7.51 -8.91 12.46
CA VAL A 122 6.31 -8.47 11.74
C VAL A 122 6.24 -9.11 10.35
N MET A 123 7.37 -9.15 9.64
CA MET A 123 7.44 -9.77 8.31
C MET A 123 7.21 -11.28 8.36
N GLN A 124 7.76 -11.99 9.36
CA GLN A 124 7.55 -13.43 9.54
C GLN A 124 6.09 -13.78 9.86
N ASN A 125 5.34 -12.89 10.49
CA ASN A 125 3.95 -13.12 10.90
C ASN A 125 2.92 -12.56 9.90
N ASP A 126 3.36 -12.04 8.75
CA ASP A 126 2.52 -11.30 7.79
C ASP A 126 1.73 -10.13 8.43
N GLY A 127 2.26 -9.56 9.52
CA GLY A 127 1.66 -8.42 10.22
C GLY A 127 1.87 -8.40 11.72
N VAL A 128 1.06 -7.60 12.42
CA VAL A 128 1.15 -7.45 13.89
C VAL A 128 0.65 -8.72 14.56
N VAL A 129 1.39 -9.18 15.57
CA VAL A 129 1.03 -10.36 16.35
C VAL A 129 -0.15 -9.98 17.26
N LYS A 130 -1.38 -10.29 16.83
CA LYS A 130 -2.58 -10.01 17.63
C LYS A 130 -2.88 -11.04 18.70
N ASP A 131 -2.33 -12.25 18.59
CA ASP A 131 -2.39 -13.29 19.62
C ASP A 131 -1.17 -14.21 19.49
N GLN A 132 -0.51 -14.53 20.61
CA GLN A 132 0.66 -15.42 20.67
C GLN A 132 0.32 -16.91 20.41
N VAL A 133 -0.69 -17.21 19.60
CA VAL A 133 -0.82 -18.57 19.07
C VAL A 133 0.30 -18.74 18.05
N SER A 134 1.42 -19.29 18.52
CA SER A 134 2.56 -19.66 17.69
C SER A 134 2.06 -20.29 16.40
N ARG A 135 2.59 -19.87 15.24
CA ARG A 135 2.27 -20.50 13.95
C ARG A 135 2.42 -22.03 14.02
N PHE A 136 3.35 -22.52 14.85
CA PHE A 136 3.52 -23.94 15.15
C PHE A 136 2.36 -24.55 15.93
N ALA A 137 1.70 -23.81 16.83
CA ALA A 137 0.49 -24.27 17.50
C ALA A 137 -0.68 -24.39 16.51
N ALA A 138 -0.88 -23.41 15.63
CA ALA A 138 -1.89 -23.50 14.57
C ALA A 138 -1.64 -24.67 13.60
N ILE A 139 -0.37 -24.89 13.21
CA ILE A 139 0.04 -26.05 12.42
C ILE A 139 -0.24 -27.34 13.19
N ARG A 140 0.23 -27.45 14.45
CA ARG A 140 0.01 -28.62 15.30
C ARG A 140 -1.47 -28.95 15.42
N ASP A 141 -2.32 -27.96 15.64
CA ASP A 141 -3.76 -28.17 15.81
C ASP A 141 -4.41 -28.66 14.50
N ALA A 142 -3.93 -28.20 13.34
CA ALA A 142 -4.38 -28.70 12.03
C ALA A 142 -3.96 -30.16 11.76
N PHE A 143 -2.84 -30.62 12.33
CA PHE A 143 -2.33 -31.99 12.21
C PHE A 143 -2.61 -32.87 13.44
N SER A 144 -3.32 -32.35 14.44
CA SER A 144 -3.66 -33.12 15.64
C SER A 144 -4.77 -34.12 15.32
N PRO A 145 -4.60 -35.42 15.64
CA PRO A 145 -5.62 -36.43 15.41
C PRO A 145 -6.92 -36.03 16.09
N ARG A 146 -8.06 -36.17 15.40
CA ARG A 146 -9.35 -35.95 16.04
C ARG A 146 -9.62 -37.12 16.99
N LYS A 147 -10.36 -36.85 18.06
CA LYS A 147 -10.78 -37.89 19.02
C LYS A 147 -11.59 -38.95 18.27
N GLY A 148 -10.99 -40.12 18.01
CA GLY A 148 -11.58 -41.21 17.21
C GLY A 148 -10.76 -41.66 16.00
N ASP A 149 -9.72 -40.93 15.62
CA ASP A 149 -8.83 -41.32 14.53
C ASP A 149 -7.78 -42.35 15.03
N GLU A 150 -8.14 -43.64 15.02
CA GLU A 150 -7.26 -44.78 15.35
C GLU A 150 -6.06 -44.94 14.37
N ALA A 151 -5.98 -44.12 13.30
CA ALA A 151 -5.08 -44.34 12.17
C ALA A 151 -3.65 -43.80 12.32
N ALA A 152 -3.30 -43.14 13.42
CA ALA A 152 -1.97 -42.56 13.63
C ALA A 152 -1.13 -43.27 14.70
N LYS A 153 -1.34 -44.57 14.94
CA LYS A 153 -0.38 -45.40 15.67
C LYS A 153 0.81 -45.66 14.75
N SER A 154 1.90 -44.93 14.97
CA SER A 154 3.16 -45.09 14.26
C SER A 154 3.55 -46.57 14.16
N PHE A 155 3.85 -47.03 12.95
CA PHE A 155 4.36 -48.36 12.62
C PHE A 155 5.83 -48.51 13.06
N HIS A 156 6.09 -48.38 14.36
CA HIS A 156 7.39 -48.68 14.96
C HIS A 156 7.14 -49.44 16.27
N GLY A 157 6.74 -50.70 16.13
CA GLY A 157 6.86 -51.70 17.18
C GLY A 157 8.10 -52.53 16.90
N ASN A 158 9.12 -52.40 17.74
CA ASN A 158 10.14 -53.43 17.96
C ASN A 158 9.85 -54.07 19.31
#